data_AF-A0A179FJA7-F1
#
_entry.id   AF-A0A179FJA7-F1
#
_cell.length_a   1.000
_cell.length_b   1.000
_cell.length_c   1.000
_cell.angle_alpha   90.00
_cell.angle_beta   90.00
_cell.angle_gamma   90.00
#
_symmetry.space_group_name_H-M   'P 1'
#
loop_
_entity.id
_entity.type
_entity.pdbx_description
1 polymer ?
#
loop_
_entity_poly.entity_id
_entity_poly.type
_entity_poly.pdbx_seq_one_letter_code
_entity_poly.pdbx_strand_id
1 'polypeptide(L)'
;MLHVSSRQWVEYFGELARDGDFDGDMLEDQIALYAVYEDILRQELFDFVEAWNIHRIRLQKNRPHVVHGQPWMNYHYPDPQKACNWGIPIDRTVLTDMERPLSDIDINSCLEPETKNWCRQLLTEMDFDQVALGSSRDPDKLRPFRRFYLALRDQIIRHIESGQQPVLSYRRAPTGGVAEYESLLERAAQAREDELGDGDAAEQPIIETSVEDEQGDDIEEISDDDADSDSSDGLSA
;
A
#
# COMPACT_ATOMS: atom_id res chain seq x y z
N MET A 1 2.58 -17.20 -16.33
CA MET A 1 1.91 -16.64 -15.14
C MET A 1 1.61 -17.78 -14.16
N LEU A 2 2.32 -17.79 -13.03
CA LEU A 2 2.22 -18.83 -12.02
C LEU A 2 0.96 -18.56 -11.20
N HIS A 3 -0.15 -19.26 -11.50
CA HIS A 3 -1.33 -19.13 -10.66
C HIS A 3 -1.15 -20.05 -9.44
N VAL A 4 -0.68 -19.47 -8.34
CA VAL A 4 -0.53 -20.10 -7.02
C VAL A 4 -1.59 -19.50 -6.10
N SER A 5 -2.19 -20.30 -5.22
CA SER A 5 -3.12 -19.77 -4.22
C SER A 5 -2.35 -19.10 -3.08
N SER A 6 -2.89 -18.04 -2.47
CA SER A 6 -2.28 -17.41 -1.29
C SER A 6 -1.94 -18.40 -0.18
N ARG A 7 -2.75 -19.46 -0.02
CA ARG A 7 -2.49 -20.55 0.92
C ARG A 7 -1.19 -21.33 0.62
N GLN A 8 -0.88 -21.56 -0.65
CA GLN A 8 0.35 -22.25 -1.04
C GLN A 8 1.59 -21.43 -0.69
N TRP A 9 1.54 -20.10 -0.82
CA TRP A 9 2.62 -19.22 -0.34
C TRP A 9 2.78 -19.29 1.18
N VAL A 10 1.67 -19.27 1.94
CA VAL A 10 1.70 -19.42 3.40
C VAL A 10 2.32 -20.76 3.81
N GLU A 11 1.93 -21.85 3.15
CA GLU A 11 2.48 -23.18 3.41
C GLU A 11 3.98 -23.24 3.05
N TYR A 12 4.37 -22.68 1.91
CA TYR A 12 5.76 -22.62 1.44
C TYR A 12 6.69 -21.82 2.36
N PHE A 13 6.32 -20.60 2.74
CA PHE A 13 7.12 -19.80 3.67
C PHE A 13 7.13 -20.44 5.07
N GLY A 14 6.03 -21.09 5.47
CA GLY A 14 5.97 -21.90 6.68
C GLY A 14 6.91 -23.11 6.65
N GLU A 15 7.15 -23.71 5.48
CA GLU A 15 8.14 -24.77 5.28
C GLU A 15 9.57 -24.23 5.36
N LEU A 16 9.88 -23.10 4.70
CA LEU A 16 11.19 -22.46 4.77
C LEU A 16 11.61 -22.15 6.23
N ALA A 17 10.71 -21.56 7.01
CA ALA A 17 10.96 -21.27 8.42
C ALA A 17 11.13 -22.56 9.26
N ARG A 18 10.32 -23.59 9.00
CA ARG A 18 10.38 -24.86 9.74
C ARG A 18 11.66 -25.66 9.45
N ASP A 19 12.13 -25.60 8.21
CA ASP A 19 13.36 -26.27 7.77
C ASP A 19 14.62 -25.55 8.30
N GLY A 20 14.47 -24.33 8.86
CA GLY A 20 15.60 -23.50 9.29
C GLY A 20 16.31 -22.79 8.14
N ASP A 21 15.66 -22.71 6.97
CA ASP A 21 16.20 -22.03 5.78
C ASP A 21 15.98 -20.52 5.81
N PHE A 22 15.13 -20.03 6.72
CA PHE A 22 14.82 -18.62 6.88
C PHE A 22 14.78 -18.23 8.36
N ASP A 23 15.52 -17.19 8.70
CA ASP A 23 15.49 -16.47 9.97
C ASP A 23 15.07 -15.01 9.71
N GLY A 24 13.97 -14.59 10.34
CA GLY A 24 13.43 -13.24 10.19
C GLY A 24 14.29 -12.16 10.82
N ASP A 25 15.24 -12.51 11.68
CA ASP A 25 16.16 -11.56 12.33
C ASP A 25 17.46 -11.36 11.54
N MET A 26 17.73 -12.21 10.54
CA MET A 26 18.92 -12.12 9.69
C MET A 26 18.71 -11.15 8.52
N LEU A 27 19.62 -10.19 8.37
CA LEU A 27 19.56 -9.19 7.29
C LEU A 27 19.67 -9.86 5.91
N GLU A 28 20.49 -10.89 5.81
CA GLU A 28 20.77 -11.61 4.57
C GLU A 28 19.54 -12.37 4.07
N ASP A 29 18.81 -12.99 5.00
CA ASP A 29 17.55 -13.67 4.73
C ASP A 29 16.47 -12.67 4.33
N GLN A 30 16.35 -11.54 5.05
CA GLN A 30 15.41 -10.47 4.68
C GLN A 30 15.68 -9.98 3.25
N ILE A 31 16.93 -9.62 2.93
CA ILE A 31 17.29 -9.11 1.60
C ILE A 31 17.01 -10.17 0.52
N ALA A 32 17.45 -11.41 0.72
CA ALA A 32 17.26 -12.50 -0.23
C ALA A 32 15.77 -12.78 -0.47
N LEU A 33 14.95 -12.78 0.59
CA LEU A 33 13.52 -13.03 0.50
C LEU A 33 12.82 -11.95 -0.33
N TYR A 34 13.05 -10.66 -0.02
CA TYR A 34 12.44 -9.58 -0.81
C TYR A 34 12.95 -9.57 -2.25
N ALA A 35 14.24 -9.79 -2.48
CA ALA A 35 14.80 -9.80 -3.83
C ALA A 35 14.19 -10.88 -4.75
N VAL A 36 13.91 -12.06 -4.19
CA VAL A 36 13.39 -13.20 -4.96
C VAL A 36 11.87 -13.16 -5.09
N TYR A 37 11.15 -12.88 -4.00
CA TYR A 37 9.71 -13.11 -3.94
C TYR A 37 8.86 -11.83 -4.06
N GLU A 38 9.41 -10.64 -3.84
CA GLU A 38 8.63 -9.38 -3.87
C GLU A 38 7.90 -9.21 -5.21
N ASP A 39 8.65 -9.28 -6.32
CA ASP A 39 8.09 -9.04 -7.65
C ASP A 39 7.08 -10.15 -8.04
N ILE A 40 7.31 -11.40 -7.62
CA ILE A 40 6.40 -12.53 -7.87
C ILE A 40 5.08 -12.32 -7.14
N LEU A 41 5.14 -12.05 -5.84
CA LEU A 41 3.95 -11.86 -5.00
C LEU A 41 3.14 -10.63 -5.44
N ARG A 42 3.83 -9.54 -5.81
CA ARG A 42 3.16 -8.33 -6.33
C ARG A 42 2.47 -8.62 -7.66
N GLN A 43 3.11 -9.34 -8.58
CA GLN A 43 2.49 -9.71 -9.84
C GLN A 43 1.26 -10.60 -9.62
N GLU A 44 1.34 -11.62 -8.76
CA GLU A 44 0.19 -12.48 -8.48
C GLU A 44 -0.98 -11.71 -7.84
N LEU A 45 -0.69 -10.74 -6.96
CA LEU A 45 -1.72 -9.87 -6.40
C LEU A 45 -2.37 -9.00 -7.48
N PHE A 46 -1.56 -8.44 -8.39
CA PHE A 46 -2.07 -7.66 -9.52
C PHE A 46 -2.96 -8.50 -10.44
N ASP A 47 -2.51 -9.70 -10.80
CA ASP A 47 -3.26 -10.64 -11.64
C ASP A 47 -4.60 -11.02 -10.99
N PHE A 48 -4.61 -11.23 -9.66
CA PHE A 48 -5.83 -11.48 -8.91
C PHE A 48 -6.80 -10.29 -8.98
N VAL A 49 -6.31 -9.07 -8.74
CA VAL A 49 -7.13 -7.85 -8.79
C VAL A 49 -7.70 -7.64 -10.20
N GLU A 50 -6.90 -7.84 -11.24
CA GLU A 50 -7.34 -7.75 -12.64
C GLU A 50 -8.44 -8.78 -12.94
N ALA A 51 -8.19 -10.06 -12.60
CA ALA A 51 -9.16 -11.14 -12.82
C ALA A 51 -10.48 -10.89 -12.06
N TRP A 52 -10.39 -10.41 -10.82
CA TRP A 52 -11.55 -10.06 -10.00
C TRP A 52 -12.34 -8.90 -10.60
N ASN A 53 -11.66 -7.85 -11.06
CA ASN A 53 -12.28 -6.65 -11.59
C ASN A 53 -12.98 -6.86 -12.93
N ILE A 54 -12.56 -7.87 -13.72
CA ILE A 54 -13.19 -8.27 -14.98
C ILE A 54 -14.32 -9.30 -14.75
N HIS A 55 -14.36 -9.96 -13.60
CA HIS A 55 -15.38 -10.96 -13.29
C HIS A 55 -16.79 -10.36 -13.36
N ARG A 56 -17.70 -11.03 -14.09
CA ARG A 56 -19.08 -10.56 -14.21
C ARG A 56 -19.96 -11.11 -13.08
N ILE A 57 -20.37 -10.22 -12.18
CA ILE A 57 -21.42 -10.47 -11.20
C ILE A 57 -22.75 -10.63 -11.96
N ARG A 58 -23.39 -11.79 -11.78
CA ARG A 58 -24.64 -12.14 -12.46
C ARG A 58 -25.84 -11.49 -11.77
N LEU A 59 -26.85 -11.13 -12.55
CA LEU A 59 -28.13 -10.67 -12.02
C LEU A 59 -28.81 -11.77 -11.21
N GLN A 60 -29.26 -11.44 -10.00
CA GLN A 60 -29.93 -12.36 -9.08
C GLN A 60 -31.40 -11.95 -8.90
N LYS A 61 -32.34 -12.80 -9.34
CA LYS A 61 -33.78 -12.48 -9.41
C LYS A 61 -34.39 -12.04 -8.08
N ASN A 62 -33.92 -12.59 -6.95
CA ASN A 62 -34.46 -12.32 -5.62
C ASN A 62 -33.61 -11.33 -4.81
N ARG A 63 -32.67 -10.62 -5.44
CA ARG A 63 -31.79 -9.65 -4.77
C ARG A 63 -31.68 -8.36 -5.60
N PRO A 64 -32.74 -7.52 -5.62
CA PRO A 64 -32.76 -6.30 -6.43
C PRO A 64 -31.74 -5.24 -5.97
N HIS A 65 -31.25 -5.32 -4.73
CA HIS A 65 -30.22 -4.43 -4.19
C HIS A 65 -28.79 -4.78 -4.63
N VAL A 66 -28.57 -5.96 -5.24
CA VAL A 66 -27.24 -6.38 -5.67
C VAL A 66 -26.93 -5.78 -7.05
N VAL A 67 -25.85 -5.02 -7.12
CA VAL A 67 -25.36 -4.46 -8.38
C VAL A 67 -24.71 -5.57 -9.20
N HIS A 68 -25.30 -5.89 -10.34
CA HIS A 68 -24.74 -6.83 -11.31
C HIS A 68 -23.82 -6.11 -12.29
N GLY A 69 -23.03 -6.85 -13.06
CA GLY A 69 -22.04 -6.28 -14.00
C GLY A 69 -20.61 -6.60 -13.61
N GLN A 70 -19.65 -5.93 -14.22
CA GLN A 70 -18.24 -6.07 -13.87
C GLN A 70 -17.89 -5.04 -12.79
N PRO A 71 -17.20 -5.42 -11.70
CA PRO A 71 -16.79 -4.50 -10.65
C PRO A 71 -16.09 -3.26 -11.18
N TRP A 72 -15.16 -3.41 -12.12
CA TRP A 72 -14.46 -2.29 -12.75
C TRP A 72 -15.42 -1.29 -13.41
N MET A 73 -16.38 -1.80 -14.19
CA MET A 73 -17.38 -0.97 -14.87
C MET A 73 -18.32 -0.31 -13.86
N ASN A 74 -18.74 -1.04 -12.83
CA ASN A 74 -19.66 -0.54 -11.81
C ASN A 74 -19.03 0.59 -10.98
N TYR A 75 -17.71 0.54 -10.76
CA TYR A 75 -16.98 1.57 -10.03
C TYR A 75 -16.72 2.82 -10.89
N HIS A 76 -16.22 2.65 -12.12
CA HIS A 76 -15.82 3.78 -12.97
C HIS A 76 -16.98 4.40 -13.78
N TYR A 77 -18.03 3.63 -14.05
CA TYR A 77 -19.17 4.05 -14.86
C TYR A 77 -20.49 3.67 -14.16
N PRO A 78 -20.74 4.23 -12.97
CA PRO A 78 -21.95 3.91 -12.23
C PRO A 78 -23.19 4.50 -12.92
N ASP A 79 -24.35 3.86 -12.71
CA ASP A 79 -25.63 4.37 -13.21
C ASP A 79 -25.96 5.69 -12.50
N PRO A 80 -25.99 6.84 -13.21
CA PRO A 80 -26.16 8.15 -12.59
C PRO A 80 -27.53 8.35 -11.95
N GLN A 81 -28.52 7.49 -12.26
CA GLN A 81 -29.84 7.54 -11.61
C GLN A 81 -29.87 6.76 -10.29
N LYS A 82 -28.90 5.87 -10.05
CA LYS A 82 -28.88 4.96 -8.90
C LYS A 82 -27.68 5.15 -7.98
N ALA A 83 -26.63 5.80 -8.46
CA ALA A 83 -25.40 6.04 -7.72
C ALA A 83 -25.16 7.54 -7.54
N CYS A 84 -24.71 7.89 -6.34
CA CYS A 84 -24.26 9.23 -6.00
C CYS A 84 -22.80 9.15 -5.57
N ASN A 85 -22.02 10.20 -5.87
CA ASN A 85 -20.65 10.31 -5.39
C ASN A 85 -20.68 10.80 -3.93
N TRP A 86 -20.34 9.92 -3.00
CA TRP A 86 -20.20 10.22 -1.57
C TRP A 86 -18.78 10.60 -1.16
N GLY A 87 -17.87 10.74 -2.13
CA GLY A 87 -16.50 11.17 -1.88
C GLY A 87 -16.44 12.60 -1.38
N ILE A 88 -15.61 12.83 -0.36
CA ILE A 88 -15.30 14.16 0.13
C ILE A 88 -14.20 14.73 -0.78
N PRO A 89 -14.32 15.97 -1.29
CA PRO A 89 -13.26 16.58 -2.07
C PRO A 89 -12.00 16.70 -1.20
N ILE A 90 -10.90 16.13 -1.69
CA ILE A 90 -9.60 16.21 -1.04
C ILE A 90 -8.93 17.50 -1.49
N ASP A 91 -8.46 18.29 -0.53
CA ASP A 91 -7.61 19.43 -0.84
C ASP A 91 -6.26 18.94 -1.39
N ARG A 92 -6.01 19.24 -2.65
CA ARG A 92 -4.81 18.81 -3.35
C ARG A 92 -3.55 19.48 -2.81
N THR A 93 -3.64 20.70 -2.29
CA THR A 93 -2.45 21.38 -1.74
C THR A 93 -1.99 20.68 -0.47
N VAL A 94 -2.93 20.35 0.42
CA VAL A 94 -2.66 19.55 1.62
C VAL A 94 -2.09 18.19 1.25
N LEU A 95 -2.66 17.51 0.27
CA LEU A 95 -2.14 16.21 -0.18
C LEU A 95 -0.70 16.32 -0.71
N THR A 96 -0.39 17.31 -1.54
CA THR A 96 0.97 17.53 -2.06
C THR A 96 1.97 17.85 -0.94
N ASP A 97 1.56 18.64 0.05
CA ASP A 97 2.40 18.90 1.22
C ASP A 97 2.65 17.62 2.04
N MET A 98 1.66 16.74 2.12
CA MET A 98 1.78 15.44 2.79
C MET A 98 2.63 14.42 2.03
N GLU A 99 2.67 14.49 0.70
CA GLU A 99 3.49 13.59 -0.13
C GLU A 99 4.97 13.97 -0.11
N ARG A 100 5.30 15.25 0.12
CA ARG A 100 6.68 15.77 0.09
C ARG A 100 7.69 14.96 0.91
N PRO A 101 7.47 14.65 2.22
CA PRO A 101 8.44 13.87 3.00
C PRO A 101 8.58 12.40 2.54
N LEU A 102 7.71 11.94 1.64
CA LEU A 102 7.70 10.58 1.12
C LEU A 102 8.26 10.49 -0.31
N SER A 103 8.73 11.59 -0.91
CA SER A 103 9.15 11.63 -2.32
C SER A 103 10.23 10.60 -2.68
N ASP A 104 11.13 10.34 -1.75
CA ASP A 104 12.28 9.45 -1.94
C ASP A 104 11.97 8.01 -1.50
N ILE A 105 10.71 7.75 -1.14
CA ILE A 105 10.26 6.46 -0.64
C ILE A 105 9.47 5.73 -1.72
N ASP A 106 10.09 4.68 -2.27
CA ASP A 106 9.36 3.74 -3.11
C ASP A 106 8.55 2.76 -2.25
N ILE A 107 7.24 2.98 -2.16
CA ILE A 107 6.32 2.06 -1.49
C ILE A 107 6.24 0.67 -2.16
N ASN A 108 6.75 0.56 -3.38
CA ASN A 108 6.77 -0.69 -4.14
C ASN A 108 8.02 -1.53 -3.88
N SER A 109 8.95 -1.08 -3.03
CA SER A 109 10.06 -1.92 -2.62
C SER A 109 10.47 -1.72 -1.17
N CYS A 110 10.78 -2.83 -0.50
CA CYS A 110 11.43 -2.79 0.81
C CYS A 110 12.96 -2.82 0.72
N LEU A 111 13.53 -2.89 -0.50
CA LEU A 111 14.96 -2.86 -0.73
C LEU A 111 15.37 -1.48 -1.23
N GLU A 112 16.48 -0.97 -0.71
CA GLU A 112 17.09 0.23 -1.29
C GLU A 112 17.47 0.00 -2.76
N PRO A 113 17.41 1.02 -3.63
CA PRO A 113 17.61 0.86 -5.07
C PRO A 113 18.92 0.17 -5.44
N GLU A 114 20.01 0.50 -4.72
CA GLU A 114 21.33 -0.11 -4.94
C GLU A 114 21.34 -1.61 -4.60
N THR A 115 20.80 -1.97 -3.43
CA THR A 115 20.64 -3.36 -2.99
C THR A 115 19.79 -4.15 -3.99
N LYS A 116 18.65 -3.58 -4.42
CA LYS A 116 17.74 -4.22 -5.37
C LYS A 116 18.42 -4.47 -6.72
N ASN A 117 19.17 -3.49 -7.23
CA ASN A 117 19.90 -3.61 -8.48
C ASN A 117 21.01 -4.66 -8.40
N TRP A 118 21.75 -4.69 -7.30
CA TRP A 118 22.79 -5.69 -7.07
C TRP A 118 22.21 -7.11 -7.01
N CYS A 119 21.13 -7.32 -6.26
CA CYS A 119 20.46 -8.62 -6.20
C CYS A 119 19.90 -9.04 -7.56
N ARG A 120 19.32 -8.11 -8.33
CA ARG A 120 18.80 -8.39 -9.69
C ARG A 120 19.91 -8.83 -10.64
N GLN A 121 21.07 -8.20 -10.61
CA GLN A 121 22.21 -8.61 -11.45
C GLN A 121 22.60 -10.06 -11.18
N LEU A 122 22.76 -10.45 -9.92
CA LEU A 122 23.07 -11.83 -9.54
C LEU A 122 21.97 -12.82 -9.90
N LEU A 123 20.70 -12.44 -9.72
CA LEU A 123 19.57 -13.28 -10.08
C LEU A 123 19.51 -13.52 -11.59
N THR A 124 19.75 -12.49 -12.40
CA THR A 124 19.85 -12.62 -13.87
C THR A 124 21.02 -13.51 -14.26
N GLU A 125 22.19 -13.40 -13.62
CA GLU A 125 23.34 -14.29 -13.84
C GLU A 125 23.03 -15.76 -13.49
N MET A 126 22.14 -16.00 -12.53
CA MET A 126 21.66 -17.33 -12.15
C MET A 126 20.55 -17.86 -13.07
N ASP A 127 20.15 -17.16 -14.14
CA ASP A 127 19.00 -17.50 -14.99
C ASP A 127 17.65 -17.51 -14.26
N PHE A 128 17.49 -16.67 -13.22
CA PHE A 128 16.24 -16.54 -12.47
C PHE A 128 15.04 -16.19 -13.36
N ASP A 129 15.23 -15.24 -14.28
CA ASP A 129 14.17 -14.69 -15.13
C ASP A 129 13.47 -15.76 -15.98
N GLN A 130 14.23 -16.75 -16.45
CA GLN A 130 13.67 -17.87 -17.24
C GLN A 130 12.67 -18.70 -16.43
N VAL A 131 12.94 -18.87 -15.13
CA VAL A 131 12.10 -19.62 -14.20
C VAL A 131 10.91 -18.79 -13.75
N ALA A 132 11.12 -17.53 -13.41
CA ALA A 132 10.06 -16.60 -12.98
C ALA A 132 8.99 -16.40 -14.07
N LEU A 133 9.39 -16.35 -15.34
CA LEU A 133 8.46 -16.26 -16.48
C LEU A 133 7.66 -17.54 -16.75
N GLY A 134 7.90 -18.61 -15.99
CA GLY A 134 7.13 -19.86 -16.07
C GLY A 134 7.61 -20.82 -17.17
N SER A 135 8.86 -20.74 -17.60
CA SER A 135 9.45 -21.72 -18.53
C SER A 135 9.77 -23.07 -17.84
N SER A 136 9.64 -23.15 -16.52
CA SER A 136 9.87 -24.39 -15.76
C SER A 136 8.72 -25.39 -15.95
N ARG A 137 9.07 -26.64 -16.29
CA ARG A 137 8.14 -27.78 -16.44
C ARG A 137 7.91 -28.54 -15.11
N ASP A 138 8.35 -28.00 -13.98
CA ASP A 138 8.25 -28.67 -12.69
C ASP A 138 6.78 -28.74 -12.21
N PRO A 139 6.29 -29.91 -11.73
CA PRO A 139 4.98 -30.01 -11.08
C PRO A 139 4.86 -29.13 -9.84
N ASP A 140 5.96 -28.87 -9.13
CA ASP A 140 6.02 -27.92 -8.01
C ASP A 140 6.54 -26.58 -8.50
N LYS A 141 5.60 -25.64 -8.68
CA LYS A 141 5.87 -24.29 -9.19
C LYS A 141 6.74 -23.44 -8.25
N LEU A 142 6.81 -23.78 -6.96
CA LEU A 142 7.47 -22.96 -5.94
C LEU A 142 8.88 -23.45 -5.60
N ARG A 143 9.12 -24.76 -5.68
CA ARG A 143 10.44 -25.37 -5.44
C ARG A 143 11.60 -24.71 -6.19
N PRO A 144 11.47 -24.34 -7.46
CA PRO A 144 12.57 -23.70 -8.20
C PRO A 144 13.03 -22.37 -7.59
N PHE A 145 12.20 -21.68 -6.80
CA PHE A 145 12.59 -20.42 -6.16
C PHE A 145 13.46 -20.63 -4.92
N ARG A 146 13.30 -21.76 -4.22
CA ARG A 146 14.10 -22.08 -3.02
C ARG A 146 15.59 -22.10 -3.34
N ARG A 147 16.00 -22.70 -4.47
CA ARG A 147 17.41 -22.73 -4.88
C ARG A 147 18.00 -21.35 -5.13
N PHE A 148 17.21 -20.43 -5.70
CA PHE A 148 17.66 -19.08 -6.02
C PHE A 148 17.77 -18.23 -4.76
N TYR A 149 16.79 -18.36 -3.87
CA TYR A 149 16.83 -17.76 -2.55
C TYR A 149 18.08 -18.18 -1.77
N LEU A 150 18.32 -19.49 -1.62
CA LEU A 150 19.50 -19.98 -0.89
C LEU A 150 20.81 -19.56 -1.54
N ALA A 151 20.91 -19.66 -2.88
CA ALA A 151 22.11 -19.25 -3.59
C ALA A 151 22.38 -17.73 -3.48
N LEU A 152 21.32 -16.90 -3.56
CA LEU A 152 21.44 -15.46 -3.39
C LEU A 152 21.86 -15.10 -1.97
N ARG A 153 21.26 -15.74 -0.96
CA ARG A 153 21.65 -15.57 0.44
C ARG A 153 23.14 -15.85 0.65
N ASP A 154 23.65 -16.96 0.12
CA ASP A 154 25.06 -17.31 0.24
C ASP A 154 25.99 -16.30 -0.45
N GLN A 155 25.52 -15.59 -1.48
CA GLN A 155 26.26 -14.49 -2.10
C GLN A 155 26.20 -13.22 -1.24
N ILE A 156 25.03 -12.91 -0.65
CA ILE A 156 24.85 -11.76 0.24
C ILE A 156 25.75 -11.89 1.46
N ILE A 157 25.80 -13.06 2.11
CA ILE A 157 26.68 -13.34 3.25
C ILE A 157 28.13 -13.02 2.86
N ARG A 158 28.61 -13.59 1.74
CA ARG A 158 29.98 -13.37 1.27
C ARG A 158 30.28 -11.91 0.95
N HIS A 159 29.31 -11.19 0.38
CA HIS A 159 29.45 -9.77 0.06
C HIS A 159 29.55 -8.92 1.33
N ILE A 160 28.69 -9.17 2.31
CA ILE A 160 28.71 -8.47 3.61
C ILE A 160 30.02 -8.75 4.35
N GLU A 161 30.46 -10.01 4.41
CA GLU A 161 31.75 -10.39 5.02
C GLU A 161 32.95 -9.73 4.33
N SER A 162 32.87 -9.51 3.02
CA SER A 162 33.92 -8.85 2.25
C SER A 162 34.00 -7.34 2.47
N GLY A 163 32.95 -6.72 3.01
CA GLY A 163 32.87 -5.27 3.24
C GLY A 163 32.90 -4.42 1.96
N GLN A 164 32.57 -5.01 0.81
CA GLN A 164 32.57 -4.30 -0.48
C GLN A 164 31.32 -3.41 -0.64
N GLN A 165 31.45 -2.40 -1.50
CA GLN A 165 30.31 -1.58 -1.94
C GLN A 165 29.49 -2.34 -3.01
N PRO A 166 28.15 -2.17 -3.06
CA PRO A 166 27.33 -1.32 -2.19
C PRO A 166 27.09 -1.96 -0.81
N VAL A 167 26.86 -1.12 0.20
CA VAL A 167 26.40 -1.60 1.51
C VAL A 167 24.96 -2.07 1.38
N LEU A 168 24.77 -3.38 1.41
CA LEU A 168 23.47 -4.00 1.27
C LEU A 168 22.59 -3.64 2.47
N SER A 169 21.39 -3.14 2.17
CA SER A 169 20.47 -2.62 3.16
C SER A 169 19.03 -2.98 2.81
N TYR A 170 18.29 -3.30 3.86
CA TYR A 170 16.85 -3.52 3.86
C TYR A 170 16.17 -2.35 4.54
N ARG A 171 15.16 -1.79 3.90
CA ARG A 171 14.27 -0.80 4.50
C ARG A 171 13.14 -1.54 5.18
N ARG A 172 13.12 -1.49 6.52
CA ARG A 172 12.01 -2.03 7.28
C ARG A 172 10.72 -1.33 6.87
N ALA A 173 9.67 -2.13 6.68
CA ALA A 173 8.35 -1.58 6.40
C ALA A 173 7.96 -0.57 7.49
N PRO A 174 7.50 0.64 7.10
CA PRO A 174 7.11 1.65 8.06
C PRO A 174 5.89 1.15 8.84
N THR A 175 6.10 0.86 10.13
CA THR A 175 5.08 0.27 11.02
C THR A 175 4.56 1.29 12.04
N GLY A 176 5.07 2.53 12.03
CA GLY A 176 4.71 3.57 12.99
C GLY A 176 3.51 4.45 12.59
N GLY A 177 2.98 4.31 11.38
CA GLY A 177 1.82 5.06 10.91
C GLY A 177 2.05 6.58 11.00
N VAL A 178 1.24 7.27 11.80
CA VAL A 178 1.31 8.74 11.97
C VAL A 178 2.63 9.19 12.59
N ALA A 179 3.12 8.48 13.62
CA ALA A 179 4.35 8.89 14.33
C ALA A 179 5.59 8.81 13.42
N GLU A 180 5.61 7.83 12.52
CA GLU A 180 6.70 7.68 11.56
C GLU A 180 6.65 8.76 10.48
N TYR A 181 5.44 9.11 10.03
CA TYR A 181 5.23 10.24 9.13
C TYR A 181 5.66 11.56 9.77
N GLU A 182 5.32 11.83 11.03
CA GLU A 182 5.75 13.02 11.77
C GLU A 182 7.28 13.12 11.84
N SER A 183 7.97 12.01 12.12
CA SER A 183 9.45 11.98 12.12
C SER A 183 10.05 12.27 10.73
N LEU A 184 9.44 11.77 9.66
CA LEU A 184 9.87 12.08 8.29
C LEU A 184 9.63 13.55 7.95
N LEU A 185 8.51 14.10 8.39
CA LEU A 185 8.17 15.52 8.21
C LEU A 185 9.16 16.43 8.94
N GLU A 186 9.50 16.12 10.20
CA GLU A 186 10.51 16.85 10.97
C GLU A 186 11.89 16.81 10.28
N ARG A 187 12.29 15.64 9.78
CA ARG A 187 13.56 15.48 9.06
C ARG A 187 13.60 16.29 7.76
N ALA A 188 12.50 16.28 7.02
CA ALA A 188 12.37 17.08 5.80
C ALA A 188 12.37 18.59 6.11
N ALA A 189 11.80 19.01 7.23
CA ALA A 189 11.85 20.40 7.68
C ALA A 189 13.28 20.82 8.06
N GLN A 190 13.99 20.00 8.84
CA GLN A 190 15.39 20.23 9.22
C GLN A 190 16.31 20.32 7.99
N ALA A 191 16.17 19.42 7.02
CA ALA A 191 16.95 19.46 5.79
C ALA A 191 16.76 20.77 5.01
N ARG A 192 15.55 21.35 5.03
CA ARG A 192 15.29 22.66 4.41
C ARG A 192 15.95 23.80 5.18
N GLU A 193 15.90 23.76 6.51
CA GLU A 193 16.56 24.77 7.34
C GLU A 193 18.09 24.74 7.14
N ASP A 194 18.68 23.55 6.99
CA ASP A 194 20.09 23.38 6.68
C ASP A 194 20.46 23.88 5.27
N GLU A 195 19.61 23.66 4.26
CA GLU A 195 19.79 24.20 2.91
C GLU A 195 19.64 25.73 2.84
N LEU A 196 18.79 26.31 3.70
CA LEU A 196 18.59 27.75 3.83
C LEU A 196 19.64 28.42 4.74
N GLY A 197 20.33 27.65 5.59
CA GLY A 197 21.27 28.14 6.60
C GLY A 197 22.61 28.67 6.09
N ASP A 198 22.90 28.59 4.78
CA ASP A 198 24.07 29.24 4.14
C ASP A 198 23.72 30.59 3.47
N GLY A 199 22.47 31.06 3.62
CA GLY A 199 21.99 32.33 3.11
C GLY A 199 21.35 33.18 4.21
N ASP A 200 22.08 34.20 4.64
CA ASP A 200 21.72 35.38 5.45
C ASP A 200 20.30 35.45 6.05
N ALA A 201 20.25 35.70 7.36
CA ALA A 201 19.04 35.80 8.17
C ALA A 201 18.00 36.76 7.55
N ALA A 202 16.91 36.20 7.03
CA ALA A 202 15.72 36.95 6.65
C ALA A 202 14.57 36.63 7.61
N GLU A 203 13.98 37.70 8.11
CA GLU A 203 13.03 37.82 9.21
C GLU A 203 11.85 36.83 9.15
N GLN A 204 11.50 36.26 10.30
CA GLN A 204 10.26 35.49 10.47
C GLN A 204 9.04 36.39 10.26
N PRO A 205 8.03 35.99 9.46
CA PRO A 205 6.76 36.70 9.47
C PRO A 205 5.97 36.29 10.73
N ILE A 206 5.69 37.29 11.57
CA ILE A 206 4.77 37.22 12.69
C ILE A 206 3.39 36.83 12.13
N ILE A 207 2.87 35.66 12.50
CA ILE A 207 1.48 35.29 12.24
C ILE A 207 0.62 36.08 13.23
N GLU A 208 0.08 37.22 12.79
CA GLU A 208 -1.00 37.89 13.50
C GLU A 208 -2.27 37.07 13.34
N THR A 209 -2.61 36.33 14.39
CA THR A 209 -3.97 35.80 14.58
C THR A 209 -4.89 36.98 14.90
N SER A 210 -5.51 37.57 13.88
CA SER A 210 -6.69 38.40 14.05
C SER A 210 -7.88 37.48 14.31
N VAL A 211 -8.24 37.36 15.59
CA VAL A 211 -9.56 36.87 16.01
C VAL A 211 -10.51 38.04 15.80
N GLU A 212 -11.29 38.02 14.72
CA GLU A 212 -12.45 38.89 14.59
C GLU A 212 -13.63 38.23 15.31
N ASP A 213 -13.89 38.72 16.52
CA ASP A 213 -15.15 38.54 17.21
C ASP A 213 -16.25 39.29 16.45
N GLU A 214 -17.16 38.57 15.79
CA GLU A 214 -18.48 39.13 15.47
C GLU A 214 -19.56 38.53 16.38
N GLN A 215 -19.93 39.37 17.33
CA GLN A 215 -20.99 39.21 18.30
C GLN A 215 -22.35 39.50 17.64
N GLY A 216 -23.29 38.56 17.76
CA GLY A 216 -24.71 38.84 17.98
C GLY A 216 -25.58 39.08 16.75
N ASP A 217 -26.48 38.12 16.49
CA ASP A 217 -27.88 38.49 16.33
C ASP A 217 -28.75 37.38 16.94
N ASP A 218 -29.63 37.82 17.84
CA ASP A 218 -30.51 37.01 18.67
C ASP A 218 -31.78 36.60 17.90
N ILE A 219 -32.23 35.38 18.20
CA ILE A 219 -33.61 34.84 18.28
C ILE A 219 -34.54 34.92 17.04
N GLU A 220 -35.09 33.77 16.66
CA GLU A 220 -36.54 33.55 16.81
C GLU A 220 -36.84 32.08 17.11
N GLU A 221 -37.66 31.96 18.15
CA GLU A 221 -38.30 30.82 18.78
C GLU A 221 -39.25 30.10 17.79
N ILE A 222 -39.09 28.78 17.61
CA ILE A 222 -40.14 27.94 17.03
C ILE A 222 -40.56 26.94 18.09
N SER A 223 -41.80 27.12 18.53
CA SER A 223 -42.50 26.39 19.57
C SER A 223 -42.66 24.90 19.24
N ASP A 224 -42.37 24.08 20.23
CA ASP A 224 -42.95 22.74 20.35
C ASP A 224 -44.42 22.88 20.72
N ASP A 225 -45.32 22.40 19.86
CA ASP A 225 -46.70 22.08 20.22
C ASP A 225 -46.97 20.63 19.82
N ASP A 226 -46.91 19.76 20.83
CA ASP A 226 -47.50 18.43 20.82
C ASP A 226 -49.03 18.54 20.74
N ALA A 227 -49.64 17.80 19.81
CA ALA A 227 -51.05 17.42 19.95
C ALA A 227 -51.28 16.03 19.35
N ASP A 228 -51.37 15.06 20.26
CA ASP A 228 -52.07 13.79 20.09
C ASP A 228 -53.45 13.99 19.42
N SER A 229 -53.77 13.14 18.45
CA SER A 229 -55.11 12.57 18.38
C SER A 229 -55.09 11.24 17.62
N ASP A 230 -55.22 10.19 18.42
CA ASP A 230 -55.80 8.91 18.10
C ASP A 230 -57.16 9.09 17.37
N SER A 231 -57.41 8.30 16.34
CA SER A 231 -58.76 7.97 15.83
C SER A 231 -58.66 6.83 14.83
N SER A 232 -58.82 5.63 15.38
CA SER A 232 -59.44 4.52 14.69
C SER A 232 -60.79 4.92 14.08
N ASP A 233 -61.04 4.58 12.83
CA ASP A 233 -62.29 3.93 12.45
C ASP A 233 -62.16 3.25 11.08
N GLY A 234 -62.42 1.95 11.06
CA GLY A 234 -62.73 1.24 9.83
C GLY A 234 -64.21 1.40 9.50
N LEU A 235 -64.54 1.32 8.20
CA LEU A 235 -65.79 0.71 7.72
C LEU A 235 -65.75 0.55 6.19
N SER A 236 -65.78 -0.72 5.81
CA SER A 236 -66.42 -1.37 4.65
C SER A 236 -67.18 -0.49 3.64
N ALA A 237 -66.87 -0.68 2.36
CA ALA A 237 -67.75 -1.27 1.33
C ALA A 237 -67.01 -1.40 0.00
#